data_AF-A0A5Q4FAV8-F1
#
_entry.id   AF-A0A5Q4FAV8-F1
#
_cell.length_a   1.000
_cell.length_b   1.000
_cell.length_c   1.000
_cell.angle_alpha   90.00
_cell.angle_beta   90.00
_cell.angle_gamma   90.00
#
_symmetry.space_group_name_H-M   'P 1'
#
loop_
_entity.id
_entity.type
_entity.pdbx_description
1 polymer ?
#
loop_
_entity_poly.entity_id
_entity_poly.type
_entity_poly.pdbx_seq_one_letter_code
_entity_poly.pdbx_strand_id
1 'polypeptide(L)'
;MLGAGFYWTGMAAVDQKVVSVHYLLLFLTAFFAFTTPYFLFPDQNSRMIQVANFSSSKLQRYIASRWISLCWPLFFLFFVMMMADRVTLSCFIPDKLMTFFAASLYLMALSLFSIVKYIHSGEKSRFWKESEKGRRIRNVAADVLKYPLDPGSVPTLINTIMILSAGSVVVLTGFVLNQAYGSHVELIWFMMVLAITWIYAGRRSGELLRSFYSGNAFFAEFFGSNMKEGDSLAVRREVDQLWWVPGILKPHVWQFMVQLDRQIPAGRVVAAGHVLIWFIAYQRPEADSMAAMWILFALLHHLFLFFTFREEMSPVWLHRWLAGPFTWYFSRVWLQLRWILPLLASMNVQLFIFGLPDYRAQFILIVVYMATALLIPLIGLRSGQLNDSTS
;
A
#
# COMPACT_ATOMS: atom_id res chain seq x y z
N MET A 1 -5.60 -1.06 12.53
CA MET A 1 -4.44 -0.26 12.97
C MET A 1 -4.38 -0.07 14.48
N LEU A 2 -5.48 0.26 15.16
CA LEU A 2 -5.55 0.26 16.64
C LEU A 2 -5.04 -1.05 17.26
N GLY A 3 -5.59 -2.19 16.83
CA GLY A 3 -5.11 -3.50 17.30
C GLY A 3 -3.63 -3.72 17.00
N ALA A 4 -3.16 -3.39 15.78
CA ALA A 4 -1.78 -3.62 15.38
C ALA A 4 -0.76 -2.81 16.21
N GLY A 5 -0.98 -1.51 16.42
CA GLY A 5 -0.09 -0.71 17.26
C GLY A 5 -0.14 -1.16 18.73
N PHE A 6 -1.34 -1.45 19.23
CA PHE A 6 -1.54 -1.87 20.61
C PHE A 6 -0.93 -3.23 20.94
N TYR A 7 -1.11 -4.23 20.08
CA TYR A 7 -0.49 -5.54 20.27
C TYR A 7 1.02 -5.52 20.03
N TRP A 8 1.52 -4.60 19.19
CA TRP A 8 2.94 -4.50 18.92
C TRP A 8 3.69 -3.85 20.10
N THR A 9 3.21 -2.71 20.60
CA THR A 9 3.97 -1.92 21.58
C THR A 9 3.25 -1.69 22.90
N GLY A 10 2.03 -2.18 23.08
CA GLY A 10 1.19 -1.83 24.24
C GLY A 10 1.75 -2.27 25.59
N MET A 11 2.61 -3.28 25.61
CA MET A 11 3.32 -3.77 26.81
C MET A 11 4.81 -3.37 26.83
N ALA A 12 5.31 -2.73 25.76
CA ALA A 12 6.71 -2.40 25.60
C ALA A 12 7.10 -1.17 26.43
N ALA A 13 8.30 -1.19 27.00
CA ALA A 13 8.89 0.00 27.63
C ALA A 13 9.17 1.11 26.60
N VAL A 14 9.26 2.36 27.03
CA VAL A 14 9.31 3.53 26.14
C VAL A 14 10.49 3.46 25.16
N ASP A 15 11.66 3.01 25.61
CA ASP A 15 12.84 2.74 24.80
C ASP A 15 12.56 1.70 23.69
N GLN A 16 11.89 0.61 24.02
CA GLN A 16 11.50 -0.43 23.05
C GLN A 16 10.47 0.09 22.04
N LYS A 17 9.58 1.00 22.45
CA LYS A 17 8.65 1.68 21.54
C LYS A 17 9.38 2.55 20.54
N VAL A 18 10.33 3.35 21.02
CA VAL A 18 11.17 4.20 20.17
C VAL A 18 11.88 3.33 19.13
N VAL A 19 12.52 2.24 19.55
CA VAL A 19 13.18 1.29 18.63
C VAL A 19 12.19 0.70 17.62
N SER A 20 11.00 0.29 18.06
CA SER A 20 9.96 -0.27 17.19
C SER A 20 9.47 0.74 16.14
N VAL A 21 9.32 2.00 16.51
CA VAL A 21 8.98 3.09 15.58
C VAL A 21 10.08 3.25 14.52
N HIS A 22 11.36 3.24 14.89
CA HIS A 22 12.46 3.34 13.94
C HIS A 22 12.50 2.19 12.94
N TYR A 23 12.26 0.96 13.41
CA TYR A 23 12.10 -0.19 12.52
C TYR A 23 10.94 0.00 11.54
N LEU A 24 9.80 0.49 12.02
CA LEU A 24 8.68 0.82 11.15
C LEU A 24 9.04 1.93 10.16
N LEU A 25 9.80 2.96 10.55
CA LEU A 25 10.27 4.01 9.64
C LEU A 25 11.16 3.45 8.52
N LEU A 26 12.09 2.55 8.83
CA LEU A 26 12.92 1.87 7.83
C LEU A 26 12.09 1.03 6.86
N PHE A 27 11.13 0.27 7.39
CA PHE A 27 10.18 -0.47 6.56
C PHE A 27 9.38 0.46 5.65
N LEU A 28 8.90 1.58 6.19
CA LEU A 28 8.15 2.59 5.43
C LEU A 28 9.01 3.23 4.35
N THR A 29 10.32 3.39 4.56
CA THR A 29 11.23 3.83 3.49
C THR A 29 11.17 2.88 2.28
N ALA A 30 11.30 1.57 2.51
CA ALA A 30 11.22 0.57 1.45
C ALA A 30 9.81 0.52 0.83
N PHE A 31 8.79 0.57 1.67
CA PHE A 31 7.40 0.56 1.23
C PHE A 31 7.08 1.75 0.32
N PHE A 32 7.46 2.98 0.68
CA PHE A 32 7.23 4.16 -0.15
C PHE A 32 8.09 4.14 -1.40
N ALA A 33 9.36 3.73 -1.29
CA ALA A 33 10.24 3.58 -2.46
C ALA A 33 9.61 2.67 -3.53
N PHE A 34 8.94 1.59 -3.13
CA PHE A 34 8.29 0.67 -4.05
C PHE A 34 6.88 1.08 -4.46
N THR A 35 6.02 1.50 -3.53
CA THR A 35 4.58 1.66 -3.77
C THR A 35 4.17 3.00 -4.38
N THR A 36 4.96 4.06 -4.19
CA THR A 36 4.64 5.38 -4.72
C THR A 36 4.32 5.42 -6.22
N PRO A 37 5.10 4.82 -7.15
CA PRO A 37 4.77 4.87 -8.57
C PRO A 37 3.47 4.15 -8.88
N TYR A 38 3.16 3.05 -8.18
CA TYR A 38 1.93 2.26 -8.39
C TYR A 38 0.67 2.91 -7.84
N PHE A 39 0.81 3.78 -6.84
CA PHE A 39 -0.32 4.50 -6.27
C PHE A 39 -0.59 5.80 -7.06
N LEU A 40 0.47 6.50 -7.47
CA LEU A 40 0.33 7.73 -8.25
C LEU A 40 0.02 7.47 -9.72
N PHE A 41 0.59 6.41 -10.32
CA PHE A 41 0.58 6.20 -11.75
C PHE A 41 0.22 4.75 -12.16
N PRO A 42 -0.37 4.56 -13.36
CA PRO A 42 -0.94 5.60 -14.20
C PRO A 42 -2.25 6.11 -13.59
N ASP A 43 -2.47 7.41 -13.64
CA ASP A 43 -3.68 8.03 -13.12
C ASP A 43 -4.82 7.87 -14.13
N GLN A 44 -5.87 7.16 -13.72
CA GLN A 44 -7.08 6.96 -14.51
C GLN A 44 -7.78 8.28 -14.85
N ASN A 45 -7.64 9.30 -14.00
CA ASN A 45 -8.25 10.61 -14.19
C ASN A 45 -7.36 11.59 -14.97
N SER A 46 -6.15 11.18 -15.39
CA SER A 46 -5.21 12.07 -16.09
C SER A 46 -5.82 12.80 -17.29
N ARG A 47 -6.64 12.12 -18.09
CA ARG A 47 -7.36 12.72 -19.24
C ARG A 47 -8.38 13.77 -18.79
N MET A 48 -9.14 13.48 -17.73
CA MET A 48 -10.12 14.42 -17.18
C MET A 48 -9.43 15.66 -16.59
N ILE A 49 -8.31 15.47 -15.91
CA ILE A 49 -7.47 16.54 -15.37
C ILE A 49 -6.93 17.43 -16.51
N GLN A 50 -6.55 16.82 -17.64
CA GLN A 50 -6.08 17.53 -18.83
C GLN A 50 -7.20 18.37 -19.47
N VAL A 51 -8.39 17.80 -19.64
CA VAL A 51 -9.56 18.53 -20.18
C VAL A 51 -10.00 19.66 -19.24
N ALA A 52 -9.99 19.42 -17.92
CA ALA A 52 -10.33 20.43 -16.92
C ALA A 52 -9.26 21.51 -16.75
N ASN A 53 -8.15 21.42 -17.49
CA ASN A 53 -7.05 22.38 -17.51
C ASN A 53 -6.60 22.80 -16.10
N PHE A 54 -6.25 21.82 -15.27
CA PHE A 54 -5.85 22.08 -13.88
C PHE A 54 -4.61 23.00 -13.81
N SER A 55 -4.64 23.99 -12.92
CA SER A 55 -3.43 24.73 -12.55
C SER A 55 -2.52 23.89 -11.64
N SER A 56 -1.23 24.23 -11.57
CA SER A 56 -0.26 23.52 -10.71
C SER A 56 -0.74 23.40 -9.26
N SER A 57 -1.36 24.44 -8.71
CA SER A 57 -1.89 24.42 -7.34
C SER A 57 -3.11 23.49 -7.16
N LYS A 58 -3.98 23.37 -8.19
CA LYS A 58 -5.09 22.40 -8.17
C LYS A 58 -4.56 20.98 -8.28
N LEU A 59 -3.54 20.77 -9.11
CA LEU A 59 -2.88 19.47 -9.26
C LEU A 59 -2.16 19.04 -7.97
N GLN A 60 -1.47 19.97 -7.27
CA GLN A 60 -0.88 19.68 -5.95
C GLN A 60 -1.92 19.24 -4.94
N ARG A 61 -3.05 19.97 -4.84
CA ARG A 61 -4.16 19.60 -3.94
C ARG A 61 -4.76 18.24 -4.30
N TYR A 62 -4.90 17.95 -5.58
CA TYR A 62 -5.37 16.66 -6.07
C TYR A 62 -4.42 15.50 -5.71
N ILE A 63 -3.12 15.68 -5.91
CA ILE A 63 -2.12 14.66 -5.52
C ILE A 63 -2.13 14.49 -4.00
N ALA A 64 -2.17 15.59 -3.24
CA ALA A 64 -2.20 15.56 -1.79
C ALA A 64 -3.46 14.86 -1.24
N SER A 65 -4.64 15.10 -1.82
CA SER A 65 -5.89 14.47 -1.36
C SER A 65 -5.94 12.98 -1.62
N ARG A 66 -5.29 12.49 -2.68
CA ARG A 66 -5.12 11.04 -2.89
C ARG A 66 -4.11 10.47 -1.91
N TRP A 67 -3.03 11.20 -1.67
CA TRP A 67 -1.92 10.71 -0.86
C TRP A 67 -2.23 10.69 0.65
N ILE A 68 -3.04 11.63 1.14
CA ILE A 68 -3.42 11.68 2.55
C ILE A 68 -4.17 10.42 3.00
N SER A 69 -4.94 9.78 2.11
CA SER A 69 -5.60 8.50 2.41
C SER A 69 -4.60 7.37 2.71
N LEU A 70 -3.39 7.44 2.16
CA LEU A 70 -2.31 6.49 2.46
C LEU A 70 -1.56 6.86 3.75
N CYS A 71 -1.31 8.15 4.01
CA CYS A 71 -0.55 8.60 5.17
C CYS A 71 -1.36 8.64 6.47
N TRP A 72 -2.65 8.97 6.43
CA TRP A 72 -3.49 9.10 7.62
C TRP A 72 -3.50 7.84 8.50
N PRO A 73 -3.68 6.63 7.94
CA PRO A 73 -3.60 5.40 8.73
C PRO A 73 -2.23 5.23 9.40
N LEU A 74 -1.13 5.61 8.75
CA LEU A 74 0.22 5.50 9.30
C LEU A 74 0.48 6.48 10.44
N PHE A 75 0.00 7.73 10.34
CA PHE A 75 0.05 8.67 11.47
C PHE A 75 -0.69 8.12 12.68
N PHE A 76 -1.88 7.57 12.43
CA PHE A 76 -2.67 6.95 13.48
C PHE A 76 -1.96 5.73 14.09
N LEU A 77 -1.26 4.93 13.27
CA LEU A 77 -0.45 3.81 13.77
C LEU A 77 0.67 4.30 14.70
N PHE A 78 1.42 5.34 14.34
CA PHE A 78 2.45 5.91 15.23
C PHE A 78 1.86 6.43 16.53
N PHE A 79 0.72 7.12 16.45
CA PHE A 79 0.02 7.62 17.64
C PHE A 79 -0.33 6.46 18.59
N VAL A 80 -0.93 5.39 18.05
CA VAL A 80 -1.28 4.20 18.83
C VAL A 80 -0.03 3.53 19.40
N MET A 81 1.02 3.36 18.60
CA MET A 81 2.25 2.71 19.06
C MET A 81 2.89 3.42 20.25
N MET A 82 2.84 4.76 20.29
CA MET A 82 3.41 5.55 21.37
C MET A 82 2.45 5.68 22.57
N MET A 83 1.17 5.95 22.31
CA MET A 83 0.21 6.37 23.34
C MET A 83 -0.62 5.23 23.93
N ALA A 84 -0.80 4.12 23.20
CA ALA A 84 -1.65 3.02 23.65
C ALA A 84 -0.87 2.05 24.56
N ASP A 85 -0.38 2.58 25.68
CA ASP A 85 0.47 1.91 26.67
C ASP A 85 -0.34 1.37 27.86
N ARG A 86 -0.11 0.12 28.28
CA ARG A 86 -0.71 -0.43 29.50
C ARG A 86 0.15 -0.32 30.75
N VAL A 87 1.46 -0.13 30.58
CA VAL A 87 2.46 -0.18 31.67
C VAL A 87 2.79 1.22 32.16
N THR A 88 2.96 2.17 31.24
CA THR A 88 3.39 3.55 31.56
C THR A 88 2.45 4.62 31.00
N LEU A 89 1.13 4.39 31.09
CA LEU A 89 0.10 5.22 30.44
C LEU A 89 0.32 6.74 30.62
N SER A 90 0.67 7.19 31.82
CA SER A 90 0.85 8.60 32.16
C SER A 90 2.31 9.05 32.32
N CYS A 91 3.28 8.15 32.17
CA CYS A 91 4.70 8.48 32.31
C CYS A 91 5.34 8.77 30.95
N PHE A 92 6.38 9.62 30.94
CA PHE A 92 7.18 9.95 29.76
C PHE A 92 6.35 10.49 28.57
N ILE A 93 5.25 11.19 28.85
CA ILE A 93 4.39 11.80 27.83
C ILE A 93 5.18 12.72 26.88
N PRO A 94 6.12 13.57 27.36
CA PRO A 94 6.92 14.41 26.46
C PRO A 94 7.71 13.59 25.43
N ASP A 95 8.40 12.53 25.85
CA ASP A 95 9.19 11.69 24.95
C ASP A 95 8.32 10.91 23.95
N LYS A 96 7.16 10.42 24.41
CA LYS A 96 6.16 9.76 23.55
C LYS A 96 5.65 10.70 22.47
N LEU A 97 5.33 11.95 22.83
CA LEU A 97 4.89 12.97 21.89
C LEU A 97 6.00 13.36 20.93
N MET A 98 7.22 13.60 21.43
CA MET A 98 8.36 13.96 20.58
C MET A 98 8.64 12.86 19.55
N THR A 99 8.66 11.59 19.96
CA THR A 99 8.86 10.46 19.03
C THR A 99 7.73 10.36 18.01
N PHE A 100 6.48 10.54 18.43
CA PHE A 100 5.32 10.56 17.51
C PHE A 100 5.45 11.68 16.46
N PHE A 101 5.79 12.90 16.89
CA PHE A 101 5.98 14.02 15.97
C PHE A 101 7.20 13.82 15.06
N ALA A 102 8.31 13.30 15.59
CA ALA A 102 9.50 12.96 14.83
C ALA A 102 9.15 11.97 13.70
N ALA A 103 8.54 10.84 14.03
CA ALA A 103 8.10 9.84 13.05
C ALA A 103 7.12 10.41 12.02
N SER A 104 6.20 11.28 12.45
CA SER A 104 5.24 11.94 11.56
C SER A 104 5.92 12.89 10.57
N LEU A 105 6.86 13.72 11.04
CA LEU A 105 7.63 14.63 10.19
C LEU A 105 8.48 13.88 9.17
N TYR A 106 9.13 12.78 9.60
CA TYR A 106 9.86 11.92 8.69
C TYR A 106 8.94 11.31 7.62
N LEU A 107 7.78 10.79 8.01
CA LEU A 107 6.82 10.23 7.04
C LEU A 107 6.37 11.28 6.02
N MET A 108 6.10 12.51 6.46
CA MET A 108 5.79 13.63 5.56
C MET A 108 6.95 13.91 4.60
N ALA A 109 8.18 13.98 5.11
CA ALA A 109 9.36 14.24 4.28
C ALA A 109 9.60 13.12 3.26
N LEU A 110 9.61 11.86 3.70
CA LEU A 110 9.73 10.68 2.84
C LEU A 110 8.66 10.66 1.76
N SER A 111 7.42 10.96 2.12
CA SER A 111 6.30 11.00 1.18
C SER A 111 6.48 12.05 0.09
N LEU A 112 6.81 13.28 0.48
CA LEU A 112 7.03 14.39 -0.44
C LEU A 112 8.23 14.12 -1.36
N PHE A 113 9.32 13.60 -0.79
CA PHE A 113 10.51 13.23 -1.55
C PHE A 113 10.19 12.16 -2.60
N SER A 114 9.46 11.11 -2.21
CA SER A 114 9.07 10.01 -3.09
C SER A 114 8.16 10.50 -4.22
N ILE A 115 7.14 11.31 -3.90
CA ILE A 115 6.25 11.92 -4.89
C ILE A 115 7.06 12.73 -5.92
N VAL A 116 7.92 13.63 -5.45
CA VAL A 116 8.71 14.50 -6.36
C VAL A 116 9.63 13.65 -7.24
N LYS A 117 10.32 12.65 -6.70
CA LYS A 117 11.19 11.76 -7.48
C LYS A 117 10.42 11.04 -8.57
N TYR A 118 9.26 10.47 -8.24
CA TYR A 118 8.49 9.68 -9.19
C TYR A 118 7.76 10.50 -10.25
N ILE A 119 7.22 11.68 -9.89
CA ILE A 119 6.62 12.59 -10.87
C ILE A 119 7.61 12.98 -11.98
N HIS A 120 8.88 13.21 -11.64
CA HIS A 120 9.90 13.61 -12.62
C HIS A 120 10.55 12.41 -13.33
N SER A 121 10.04 11.19 -13.18
CA SER A 121 10.61 9.99 -13.83
C SER A 121 10.45 10.04 -15.35
N GLY A 122 9.32 10.60 -15.84
CA GLY A 122 9.00 10.62 -17.27
C GLY A 122 9.94 11.49 -18.11
N GLU A 123 10.56 12.52 -17.53
CA GLU A 123 11.59 13.29 -18.25
C GLU A 123 12.92 12.54 -18.29
N LYS A 124 13.27 11.85 -17.21
CA LYS A 124 14.49 11.03 -17.15
C LYS A 124 14.41 9.80 -18.04
N SER A 125 13.23 9.19 -18.20
CA SER A 125 13.06 8.01 -19.06
C SER A 125 13.32 8.34 -20.53
N ARG A 126 13.00 9.55 -21.00
CA ARG A 126 13.36 10.02 -22.36
C ARG A 126 14.85 9.94 -22.60
N PHE A 127 15.68 10.35 -21.65
CA PHE A 127 17.13 10.18 -21.76
C PHE A 127 17.52 8.70 -21.95
N TRP A 128 16.95 7.77 -21.19
CA TRP A 128 17.29 6.35 -21.28
C TRP A 128 16.77 5.66 -22.55
N LYS A 129 15.65 6.13 -23.10
CA LYS A 129 15.02 5.59 -24.31
C LYS A 129 15.63 6.19 -25.59
N GLU A 130 15.75 7.51 -25.63
CA GLU A 130 16.05 8.26 -26.86
C GLU A 130 17.55 8.53 -27.02
N SER A 131 18.31 8.75 -25.93
CA SER A 131 19.74 9.11 -26.05
C SER A 131 20.63 7.91 -26.37
N GLU A 132 21.63 8.13 -27.22
CA GLU A 132 22.65 7.14 -27.57
C GLU A 132 23.46 6.70 -26.35
N LYS A 133 23.81 7.64 -25.46
CA LYS A 133 24.50 7.37 -24.20
C LYS A 133 23.67 6.45 -23.29
N GLY A 134 22.37 6.71 -23.15
CA GLY A 134 21.45 5.88 -22.37
C GLY A 134 21.33 4.46 -22.93
N ARG A 135 21.25 4.32 -24.26
CA ARG A 135 21.25 3.01 -24.93
C ARG A 135 22.56 2.26 -24.69
N ARG A 136 23.71 2.91 -24.82
CA ARG A 136 25.02 2.31 -24.58
C ARG A 136 25.16 1.77 -23.15
N ILE A 137 24.76 2.56 -22.16
CA ILE A 137 24.82 2.15 -20.74
C ILE A 137 23.88 0.96 -20.49
N ARG A 138 22.65 0.96 -21.04
CA ARG A 138 21.74 -0.19 -20.92
C ARG A 138 22.31 -1.45 -21.55
N ASN A 139 22.92 -1.36 -22.72
CA ASN A 139 23.49 -2.52 -23.39
C ASN A 139 24.62 -3.12 -22.56
N VAL A 140 25.53 -2.29 -22.05
CA VAL A 140 26.60 -2.75 -21.13
C VAL A 140 26.02 -3.39 -19.88
N ALA A 141 24.99 -2.77 -19.27
CA ALA A 141 24.35 -3.33 -18.08
C ALA A 141 23.58 -4.63 -18.38
N ALA A 142 22.96 -4.75 -19.56
CA ALA A 142 22.30 -5.97 -20.00
C ALA A 142 23.31 -7.10 -20.26
N ASP A 143 24.48 -6.78 -20.80
CA ASP A 143 25.57 -7.73 -21.03
C ASP A 143 26.15 -8.28 -19.71
N VAL A 144 26.22 -7.43 -18.68
CA VAL A 144 26.66 -7.80 -17.32
C VAL A 144 25.60 -8.61 -16.59
N LEU A 145 24.35 -8.14 -16.60
CA LEU A 145 23.22 -8.77 -15.88
C LEU A 145 22.64 -9.98 -16.63
N LYS A 146 23.07 -10.23 -17.87
CA LYS A 146 22.51 -11.25 -18.79
C LYS A 146 20.99 -11.14 -18.96
N TYR A 147 20.45 -9.93 -18.83
CA TYR A 147 19.02 -9.66 -18.90
C TYR A 147 18.75 -8.34 -19.62
N PRO A 148 17.82 -8.29 -20.59
CA PRO A 148 17.49 -7.06 -21.29
C PRO A 148 16.79 -6.07 -20.34
N LEU A 149 17.43 -4.93 -20.10
CA LEU A 149 16.86 -3.87 -19.26
C LEU A 149 15.88 -3.02 -20.07
N ASP A 150 14.60 -3.06 -19.70
CA ASP A 150 13.59 -2.14 -20.21
C ASP A 150 13.98 -0.69 -19.87
N PRO A 151 13.87 0.29 -20.81
CA PRO A 151 14.35 1.64 -20.58
C PRO A 151 13.57 2.37 -19.48
N GLY A 152 12.35 1.91 -19.13
CA GLY A 152 11.60 2.42 -18.00
C GLY A 152 11.98 1.81 -16.65
N SER A 153 12.55 0.61 -16.65
CA SER A 153 12.99 -0.04 -15.41
C SER A 153 14.13 0.73 -14.73
N VAL A 154 15.05 1.30 -15.51
CA VAL A 154 16.25 2.00 -15.02
C VAL A 154 15.93 3.24 -14.18
N PRO A 155 15.19 4.26 -14.66
CA PRO A 155 14.87 5.44 -13.86
C PRO A 155 14.02 5.10 -12.63
N THR A 156 13.14 4.11 -12.74
CA THR A 156 12.30 3.64 -11.62
C THR A 156 13.15 2.96 -10.55
N LEU A 157 14.10 2.10 -10.95
CA LEU A 157 15.03 1.43 -10.05
C LEU A 157 15.97 2.44 -9.36
N ILE A 158 16.53 3.40 -10.12
CA ILE A 158 17.37 4.46 -9.56
C ILE A 158 16.61 5.28 -8.52
N ASN A 159 15.36 5.67 -8.83
CA ASN A 159 14.53 6.39 -7.87
C ASN A 159 14.22 5.54 -6.64
N THR A 160 13.92 4.25 -6.81
CA THR A 160 13.70 3.30 -5.71
C THR A 160 14.93 3.24 -4.79
N ILE A 161 16.13 3.03 -5.36
CA ILE A 161 17.39 2.98 -4.62
C ILE A 161 17.68 4.30 -3.92
N MET A 162 17.44 5.44 -4.58
CA MET A 162 17.65 6.75 -3.97
C MET A 162 16.72 7.00 -2.79
N ILE A 163 15.43 6.65 -2.91
CA ILE A 163 14.46 6.81 -1.83
C ILE A 163 14.82 5.88 -0.67
N LEU A 164 15.10 4.61 -0.97
CA LEU A 164 15.48 3.61 0.02
C LEU A 164 16.76 4.00 0.77
N SER A 165 17.84 4.31 0.05
CA SER A 165 19.12 4.63 0.67
C SER A 165 19.07 5.95 1.43
N ALA A 166 18.57 7.04 0.82
CA ALA A 166 18.50 8.34 1.48
C ALA A 166 17.57 8.29 2.69
N GLY A 167 16.40 7.66 2.57
CA GLY A 167 15.47 7.55 3.68
C GLY A 167 16.00 6.65 4.80
N SER A 168 16.73 5.57 4.48
CA SER A 168 17.34 4.70 5.50
C SER A 168 18.45 5.43 6.24
N VAL A 169 19.32 6.16 5.52
CA VAL A 169 20.38 6.99 6.14
C VAL A 169 19.75 8.00 7.10
N VAL A 170 18.70 8.70 6.69
CA VAL A 170 18.01 9.69 7.54
C VAL A 170 17.44 9.06 8.82
N VAL A 171 16.85 7.87 8.74
CA VAL A 171 16.30 7.17 9.93
C VAL A 171 17.43 6.69 10.83
N LEU A 172 18.49 6.11 10.27
CA LEU A 172 19.64 5.64 11.05
C LEU A 172 20.37 6.79 11.76
N THR A 173 20.57 7.92 11.07
CA THR A 173 21.15 9.11 11.73
C THR A 173 20.21 9.67 12.78
N GLY A 174 18.90 9.70 12.52
CA GLY A 174 17.89 10.11 13.51
C GLY A 174 17.95 9.23 14.77
N PHE A 175 18.02 7.91 14.60
CA PHE A 175 18.15 6.94 15.69
C PHE A 175 19.43 7.15 16.51
N VAL A 176 20.57 7.31 15.84
CA VAL A 176 21.86 7.56 16.52
C VAL A 176 21.82 8.87 17.30
N LEU A 177 21.22 9.93 16.73
CA LEU A 177 21.05 11.21 17.42
C LEU A 177 20.10 11.10 18.61
N ASN A 178 19.01 10.33 18.50
CA ASN A 178 18.10 10.04 19.59
C ASN A 178 18.84 9.37 20.76
N GLN A 179 19.64 8.33 20.48
CA GLN A 179 20.38 7.61 21.51
C GLN A 179 21.48 8.45 22.17
N ALA A 180 22.15 9.31 21.39
CA ALA A 180 23.25 10.13 21.89
C ALA A 180 22.79 11.38 22.64
N TYR A 181 21.70 12.01 22.20
CA TYR A 181 21.30 13.35 22.67
C TYR A 181 19.83 13.47 23.07
N GLY A 182 19.00 12.46 22.81
CA GLY A 182 17.58 12.42 23.18
C GLY A 182 16.61 12.77 22.06
N SER A 183 15.32 12.58 22.35
CA SER A 183 14.17 12.68 21.42
C SER A 183 14.00 14.06 20.77
N HIS A 184 14.42 15.13 21.43
CA HIS A 184 14.34 16.50 20.91
C HIS A 184 15.31 16.75 19.74
N VAL A 185 16.52 16.16 19.78
CA VAL A 185 17.49 16.30 18.68
C VAL A 185 17.03 15.55 17.44
N GLU A 186 16.45 14.36 17.62
CA GLU A 186 15.83 13.60 16.53
C GLU A 186 14.67 14.40 15.89
N LEU A 187 13.83 15.03 16.70
CA LEU A 187 12.75 15.88 16.19
C LEU A 187 13.30 17.03 15.34
N ILE A 188 14.35 17.72 15.81
CA ILE A 188 15.03 18.78 15.06
C ILE A 188 15.60 18.25 13.74
N TRP A 189 16.24 17.08 13.77
CA TRP A 189 16.77 16.42 12.58
C TRP A 189 15.68 16.17 11.53
N PHE A 190 14.53 15.61 11.91
CA PHE A 190 13.44 15.37 10.97
C PHE A 190 12.72 16.65 10.53
N MET A 191 12.66 17.70 11.36
CA MET A 191 12.23 19.03 10.93
C MET A 191 13.14 19.58 9.82
N MET A 192 14.46 19.45 9.97
CA MET A 192 15.42 19.88 8.95
C MET A 192 15.25 19.08 7.64
N VAL A 193 15.09 17.76 7.74
CA VAL A 193 14.87 16.90 6.56
C VAL A 193 13.56 17.28 5.84
N LEU A 194 12.48 17.53 6.59
CA LEU A 194 11.23 18.01 6.00
C LEU A 194 11.41 19.35 5.32
N ALA A 195 12.08 20.31 5.96
CA ALA A 195 12.35 21.64 5.38
C ALA A 195 13.16 21.55 4.08
N ILE A 196 14.24 20.76 4.06
CA ILE A 196 15.06 20.53 2.86
C ILE A 196 14.21 19.92 1.74
N THR A 197 13.40 18.91 2.08
CA THR A 197 12.54 18.25 1.11
C THR A 197 11.44 19.18 0.58
N TRP A 198 10.88 20.02 1.45
CA TRP A 198 9.90 21.04 1.09
C TRP A 198 10.47 22.07 0.13
N ILE A 199 11.66 22.59 0.41
CA ILE A 199 12.38 23.52 -0.48
C ILE A 199 12.69 22.84 -1.81
N TYR A 200 13.16 21.59 -1.79
CA TYR A 200 13.42 20.81 -2.99
C TYR A 200 12.17 20.63 -3.85
N ALA A 201 11.03 20.31 -3.23
CA ALA A 201 9.74 20.20 -3.90
C ALA A 201 9.26 21.55 -4.47
N GLY A 202 9.41 22.63 -3.70
CA GLY A 202 9.05 23.98 -4.09
C GLY A 202 9.80 24.45 -5.34
N ARG A 203 11.11 24.19 -5.42
CA ARG A 203 11.94 24.50 -6.60
C ARG A 203 11.51 23.75 -7.86
N ARG A 204 10.79 22.64 -7.74
CA ARG A 204 10.29 21.81 -8.84
C ARG A 204 8.82 22.02 -9.15
N SER A 205 8.13 22.87 -8.39
CA SER A 205 6.69 23.09 -8.53
C SER A 205 6.28 23.72 -9.87
N GLY A 206 7.16 24.52 -10.48
CA GLY A 206 6.91 25.14 -11.79
C GLY A 206 6.81 24.14 -12.94
N GLU A 207 7.52 23.01 -12.83
CA GLU A 207 7.54 21.94 -13.84
C GLU A 207 6.50 20.85 -13.54
N LEU A 208 5.71 21.00 -12.47
CA LEU A 208 4.85 19.93 -11.95
C LEU A 208 3.85 19.42 -12.98
N LEU A 209 3.18 20.32 -13.69
CA LEU A 209 2.14 19.94 -14.66
C LEU A 209 2.73 19.09 -15.79
N ARG A 210 3.80 19.58 -16.41
CA ARG A 210 4.54 18.90 -17.48
C ARG A 210 5.07 17.56 -16.99
N SER A 211 5.69 17.54 -15.81
CA SER A 211 6.27 16.33 -15.23
C SER A 211 5.19 15.30 -14.88
N PHE A 212 4.04 15.73 -14.35
CA PHE A 212 2.92 14.84 -14.05
C PHE A 212 2.38 14.14 -15.30
N TYR A 213 2.16 14.87 -16.40
CA TYR A 213 1.70 14.25 -17.65
C TYR A 213 2.77 13.36 -18.28
N SER A 214 4.03 13.81 -18.30
CA SER A 214 5.15 13.01 -18.79
C SER A 214 5.35 11.74 -17.97
N GLY A 215 5.19 11.82 -16.64
CA GLY A 215 5.26 10.69 -15.72
C GLY A 215 4.10 9.73 -15.91
N ASN A 216 2.87 10.23 -16.09
CA ASN A 216 1.71 9.42 -16.43
C ASN A 216 1.88 8.65 -17.73
N ALA A 217 2.29 9.32 -18.80
CA ALA A 217 2.55 8.68 -20.10
C ALA A 217 3.65 7.61 -19.97
N PHE A 218 4.73 7.94 -19.25
CA PHE A 218 5.81 7.02 -19.00
C PHE A 218 5.37 5.77 -18.23
N PHE A 219 4.66 5.91 -17.11
CA PHE A 219 4.21 4.76 -16.32
C PHE A 219 3.08 3.99 -17.00
N ALA A 220 2.26 4.67 -17.81
CA ALA A 220 1.29 4.00 -18.67
C ALA A 220 1.98 3.08 -19.67
N GLU A 221 3.07 3.55 -20.30
CA GLU A 221 3.90 2.73 -21.18
C GLU A 221 4.65 1.65 -20.39
N PHE A 222 5.30 1.98 -19.28
CA PHE A 222 6.11 1.03 -18.51
C PHE A 222 5.27 -0.12 -17.91
N PHE A 223 4.07 0.17 -17.42
CA PHE A 223 3.15 -0.88 -16.96
C PHE A 223 2.37 -1.55 -18.11
N GLY A 224 2.28 -0.88 -19.26
CA GLY A 224 1.58 -1.37 -20.45
C GLY A 224 2.46 -2.06 -21.48
N SER A 225 3.79 -1.96 -21.44
CA SER A 225 4.72 -2.50 -22.46
C SER A 225 4.83 -4.03 -22.43
N ASN A 226 4.34 -4.66 -21.35
CA ASN A 226 4.10 -6.10 -21.29
C ASN A 226 2.70 -6.50 -21.83
N MET A 227 1.92 -5.54 -22.32
CA MET A 227 0.60 -5.74 -22.95
C MET A 227 0.73 -5.42 -24.45
N LYS A 228 0.21 -6.27 -25.32
CA LYS A 228 0.32 -6.11 -26.78
C LYS A 228 -0.31 -4.77 -27.22
N GLU A 229 0.36 -4.08 -28.15
CA GLU A 229 -0.12 -2.84 -28.79
C GLU A 229 -1.57 -3.01 -29.28
N GLY A 230 -2.49 -2.21 -28.72
CA GLY A 230 -3.93 -2.25 -29.01
C GLY A 230 -4.79 -2.51 -27.77
N ASP A 231 -4.23 -3.16 -26.75
CA ASP A 231 -4.88 -3.33 -25.47
C ASP A 231 -4.57 -2.14 -24.57
N SER A 232 -5.54 -1.25 -24.41
CA SER A 232 -5.52 -0.23 -23.37
C SER A 232 -5.15 -0.87 -22.02
N LEU A 233 -4.56 -0.10 -21.09
CA LEU A 233 -4.29 -0.42 -19.67
C LEU A 233 -5.44 -1.11 -18.89
N ALA A 234 -6.61 -1.21 -19.49
CA ALA A 234 -7.65 -2.16 -19.15
C ALA A 234 -7.58 -3.39 -20.06
N VAL A 235 -6.55 -4.24 -19.95
CA VAL A 235 -6.76 -5.68 -20.19
C VAL A 235 -7.76 -6.09 -19.14
N ARG A 236 -9.03 -5.92 -19.49
CA ARG A 236 -10.17 -6.47 -18.77
C ARG A 236 -9.84 -7.95 -18.78
N ARG A 237 -9.56 -8.53 -17.60
CA ARG A 237 -9.47 -9.99 -17.46
C ARG A 237 -10.63 -10.57 -18.27
N GLU A 238 -10.44 -11.64 -19.00
CA GLU A 238 -11.60 -12.28 -19.63
C GLU A 238 -12.29 -13.16 -18.58
N VAL A 239 -13.59 -13.38 -18.73
CA VAL A 239 -14.34 -14.25 -17.81
C VAL A 239 -13.73 -15.66 -17.79
N ASP A 240 -13.23 -16.13 -18.93
CA ASP A 240 -12.65 -17.46 -19.10
C ASP A 240 -11.30 -17.63 -18.39
N GLN A 241 -10.58 -16.53 -18.11
CA GLN A 241 -9.32 -16.55 -17.37
C GLN A 241 -9.51 -16.91 -15.88
N LEU A 242 -10.75 -16.95 -15.39
CA LEU A 242 -11.09 -17.33 -14.01
C LEU A 242 -11.24 -18.85 -13.86
N TRP A 243 -10.19 -19.59 -14.18
CA TRP A 243 -10.17 -21.07 -14.13
C TRP A 243 -10.44 -21.64 -12.73
N TRP A 244 -10.14 -20.88 -11.67
CA TRP A 244 -10.36 -21.26 -10.27
C TRP A 244 -11.79 -20.95 -9.76
N VAL A 245 -12.66 -20.41 -10.61
CA VAL A 245 -14.05 -20.05 -10.25
C VAL A 245 -15.04 -21.03 -10.92
N PRO A 246 -16.03 -21.57 -10.18
CA PRO A 246 -17.09 -22.39 -10.74
C PRO A 246 -17.83 -21.66 -11.86
N GLY A 247 -18.19 -22.38 -12.94
CA GLY A 247 -18.74 -21.80 -14.17
C GLY A 247 -19.90 -20.82 -13.94
N ILE A 248 -20.85 -21.18 -13.08
CA ILE A 248 -22.03 -20.34 -12.75
C ILE A 248 -21.63 -19.02 -12.07
N LEU A 249 -20.53 -19.00 -11.31
CA LEU A 249 -20.07 -17.82 -10.57
C LEU A 249 -19.08 -16.96 -11.35
N LYS A 250 -18.45 -17.49 -12.40
CA LYS A 250 -17.42 -16.81 -13.20
C LYS A 250 -17.78 -15.38 -13.60
N PRO A 251 -18.92 -15.10 -14.27
CA PRO A 251 -19.23 -13.73 -14.73
C PRO A 251 -19.43 -12.74 -13.56
N HIS A 252 -19.94 -13.21 -12.43
CA HIS A 252 -20.20 -12.38 -11.26
C HIS A 252 -18.92 -12.08 -10.47
N VAL A 253 -18.07 -13.09 -10.25
CA VAL A 253 -16.75 -12.92 -9.62
C VAL A 253 -15.87 -12.03 -10.49
N TRP A 254 -15.91 -12.23 -11.81
CA TRP A 254 -15.24 -11.40 -12.79
C TRP A 254 -15.57 -9.92 -12.62
N GLN A 255 -16.86 -9.59 -12.58
CA GLN A 255 -17.32 -8.21 -12.42
C GLN A 255 -16.76 -7.59 -11.13
N PHE A 256 -16.82 -8.28 -10.00
CA PHE A 256 -16.25 -7.77 -8.75
C PHE A 256 -14.74 -7.58 -8.84
N MET A 257 -14.02 -8.49 -9.50
CA MET A 257 -12.57 -8.34 -9.68
C MET A 257 -12.21 -7.11 -10.49
N VAL A 258 -12.91 -6.87 -11.59
CA VAL A 258 -12.66 -5.69 -12.43
C VAL A 258 -12.99 -4.40 -11.67
N GLN A 259 -14.09 -4.36 -10.92
CA GLN A 259 -14.48 -3.16 -10.18
C GLN A 259 -13.58 -2.90 -8.96
N LEU A 260 -13.19 -3.94 -8.23
CA LEU A 260 -12.26 -3.80 -7.12
C LEU A 260 -10.89 -3.32 -7.60
N ASP A 261 -10.35 -3.90 -8.67
CA ASP A 261 -9.03 -3.51 -9.18
C ASP A 261 -8.99 -2.05 -9.68
N ARG A 262 -10.13 -1.48 -10.08
CA ARG A 262 -10.23 -0.05 -10.43
C ARG A 262 -10.07 0.87 -9.23
N GLN A 263 -10.49 0.40 -8.06
CA GLN A 263 -10.67 1.22 -6.87
C GLN A 263 -9.52 1.03 -5.88
N ILE A 264 -9.11 -0.22 -5.70
CA ILE A 264 -8.00 -0.62 -4.84
C ILE A 264 -7.22 -1.71 -5.56
N PRO A 265 -5.88 -1.59 -5.68
CA PRO A 265 -5.05 -2.68 -6.17
C PRO A 265 -4.95 -3.78 -5.10
N ALA A 266 -6.04 -4.51 -4.88
CA ALA A 266 -6.25 -5.37 -3.70
C ALA A 266 -5.14 -6.39 -3.53
N GLY A 267 -4.65 -7.00 -4.62
CA GLY A 267 -3.54 -7.94 -4.54
C GLY A 267 -2.23 -7.33 -4.03
N ARG A 268 -1.95 -6.07 -4.37
CA ARG A 268 -0.76 -5.35 -3.89
C ARG A 268 -0.90 -4.99 -2.41
N VAL A 269 -2.09 -4.55 -1.99
CA VAL A 269 -2.36 -4.23 -0.58
C VAL A 269 -2.26 -5.48 0.29
N VAL A 270 -2.83 -6.60 -0.19
CA VAL A 270 -2.74 -7.89 0.49
C VAL A 270 -1.29 -8.37 0.58
N ALA A 271 -0.53 -8.32 -0.51
CA ALA A 271 0.89 -8.67 -0.49
C ALA A 271 1.69 -7.80 0.50
N ALA A 272 1.46 -6.49 0.50
CA ALA A 272 2.09 -5.58 1.45
C ALA A 272 1.73 -5.91 2.91
N GLY A 273 0.49 -6.31 3.19
CA GLY A 273 0.09 -6.74 4.53
C GLY A 273 0.76 -8.04 4.98
N HIS A 274 0.99 -9.00 4.09
CA HIS A 274 1.78 -10.20 4.39
C HIS A 274 3.23 -9.83 4.74
N VAL A 275 3.86 -8.96 3.93
CA VAL A 275 5.24 -8.50 4.21
C VAL A 275 5.29 -7.74 5.53
N LEU A 276 4.29 -6.91 5.84
CA LEU A 276 4.20 -6.20 7.12
C LEU A 276 4.09 -7.18 8.30
N ILE A 277 3.29 -8.23 8.16
CA ILE A 277 3.20 -9.29 9.17
C ILE A 277 4.54 -9.99 9.36
N TRP A 278 5.25 -10.35 8.29
CA TRP A 278 6.58 -10.95 8.38
C TRP A 278 7.59 -10.01 9.05
N PHE A 279 7.49 -8.71 8.78
CA PHE A 279 8.32 -7.71 9.43
C PHE A 279 8.03 -7.62 10.93
N ILE A 280 6.77 -7.73 11.34
CA ILE A 280 6.41 -7.82 12.76
C ILE A 280 6.93 -9.13 13.36
N ALA A 281 6.80 -10.25 12.66
CA ALA A 281 7.30 -11.56 13.10
C ALA A 281 8.82 -11.57 13.33
N TYR A 282 9.58 -10.77 12.56
CA TYR A 282 11.02 -10.59 12.74
C TYR A 282 11.38 -10.04 14.13
N GLN A 283 10.49 -9.25 14.75
CA GLN A 283 10.66 -8.74 16.12
C GLN A 283 10.39 -9.80 17.20
N ARG A 284 10.04 -11.03 16.80
CA ARG A 284 9.73 -12.18 17.68
C ARG A 284 8.66 -11.86 18.75
N PRO A 285 7.48 -11.36 18.35
CA PRO A 285 6.36 -11.19 19.29
C PRO A 285 5.91 -12.54 19.85
N GLU A 286 5.22 -12.51 20.98
CA GLU A 286 4.59 -13.70 21.57
C GLU A 286 3.60 -14.35 20.58
N ALA A 287 3.42 -15.67 20.70
CA ALA A 287 2.60 -16.46 19.78
C ALA A 287 1.16 -15.94 19.68
N ASP A 288 0.54 -15.58 20.81
CA ASP A 288 -0.82 -15.04 20.86
C ASP A 288 -0.94 -13.69 20.16
N SER A 289 0.09 -12.84 20.31
CA SER A 289 0.16 -11.55 19.61
C SER A 289 0.26 -11.76 18.10
N MET A 290 1.04 -12.75 17.66
CA MET A 290 1.15 -13.09 16.24
C MET A 290 -0.17 -13.64 15.69
N ALA A 291 -0.85 -14.52 16.43
CA ALA A 291 -2.18 -14.99 16.05
C ALA A 291 -3.17 -13.83 15.93
N ALA A 292 -3.18 -12.90 16.90
CA ALA A 292 -4.05 -11.72 16.86
C ALA A 292 -3.77 -10.82 15.63
N MET A 293 -2.50 -10.65 15.23
CA MET A 293 -2.15 -9.90 14.02
C MET A 293 -2.68 -10.54 12.75
N TRP A 294 -2.57 -11.87 12.64
CA TRP A 294 -3.14 -12.60 11.50
C TRP A 294 -4.67 -12.52 11.46
N ILE A 295 -5.35 -12.60 12.62
CA ILE A 295 -6.80 -12.37 12.71
C ILE A 295 -7.13 -10.96 12.23
N LEU A 296 -6.42 -9.96 12.73
CA LEU A 296 -6.65 -8.57 12.34
C LEU A 296 -6.41 -8.36 10.84
N PHE A 297 -5.36 -8.96 10.28
CA PHE A 297 -5.09 -8.93 8.85
C PHE A 297 -6.22 -9.56 8.04
N ALA A 298 -6.71 -10.74 8.42
CA ALA A 298 -7.85 -11.41 7.80
C ALA A 298 -9.12 -10.53 7.82
N LEU A 299 -9.41 -9.91 8.98
CA LEU A 299 -10.55 -9.01 9.12
C LEU A 299 -10.42 -7.78 8.23
N LEU A 300 -9.27 -7.11 8.26
CA LEU A 300 -9.00 -5.93 7.44
C LEU A 300 -9.05 -6.25 5.94
N HIS A 301 -8.55 -7.42 5.56
CA HIS A 301 -8.61 -7.93 4.19
C HIS A 301 -10.06 -8.09 3.73
N HIS A 302 -10.93 -8.67 4.56
CA HIS A 302 -12.34 -8.81 4.24
C HIS A 302 -13.12 -7.49 4.22
N LEU A 303 -12.60 -6.42 4.82
CA LEU A 303 -13.23 -5.09 4.66
C LEU A 303 -13.25 -4.65 3.20
N PHE A 304 -12.38 -5.18 2.33
CA PHE A 304 -12.44 -4.90 0.90
C PHE A 304 -13.75 -5.38 0.24
N LEU A 305 -14.46 -6.35 0.83
CA LEU A 305 -15.79 -6.71 0.36
C LEU A 305 -16.79 -5.57 0.47
N PHE A 306 -16.62 -4.63 1.41
CA PHE A 306 -17.58 -3.54 1.57
C PHE A 306 -17.67 -2.64 0.33
N PHE A 307 -16.58 -2.54 -0.44
CA PHE A 307 -16.60 -1.84 -1.72
C PHE A 307 -17.57 -2.47 -2.72
N THR A 308 -17.78 -3.78 -2.67
CA THR A 308 -18.74 -4.50 -3.54
C THR A 308 -20.21 -4.26 -3.18
N PHE A 309 -20.49 -3.55 -2.09
CA PHE A 309 -21.84 -3.11 -1.73
C PHE A 309 -22.12 -1.66 -2.11
N ARG A 310 -21.12 -0.90 -2.57
CA ARG A 310 -21.33 0.49 -3.01
C ARG A 310 -22.07 0.50 -4.35
N GLU A 311 -23.08 1.35 -4.43
CA GLU A 311 -23.91 1.50 -5.64
C GLU A 311 -23.09 1.90 -6.87
N GLU A 312 -22.04 2.69 -6.68
CA GLU A 312 -21.07 3.08 -7.72
C GLU A 312 -20.35 1.88 -8.37
N MET A 313 -20.14 0.79 -7.62
CA MET A 313 -19.43 -0.40 -8.13
C MET A 313 -20.37 -1.48 -8.60
N SER A 314 -21.49 -1.66 -7.88
CA SER A 314 -22.43 -2.75 -8.13
C SER A 314 -23.86 -2.28 -7.85
N PRO A 315 -24.50 -1.60 -8.82
CA PRO A 315 -25.85 -1.08 -8.68
C PRO A 315 -26.84 -2.20 -8.35
N VAL A 316 -27.83 -1.90 -7.50
CA VAL A 316 -28.83 -2.89 -7.07
C VAL A 316 -29.63 -3.43 -8.26
N TRP A 317 -29.97 -2.57 -9.23
CA TRP A 317 -30.69 -2.99 -10.43
C TRP A 317 -29.92 -4.04 -11.24
N LEU A 318 -28.59 -3.93 -11.31
CA LEU A 318 -27.73 -4.85 -12.05
C LEU A 318 -27.70 -6.23 -11.37
N HIS A 319 -27.69 -6.25 -10.04
CA HIS A 319 -27.80 -7.50 -9.31
C HIS A 319 -29.11 -8.21 -9.61
N ARG A 320 -30.24 -7.49 -9.53
CA ARG A 320 -31.59 -8.04 -9.80
C ARG A 320 -31.71 -8.59 -11.23
N TRP A 321 -31.11 -7.91 -12.19
CA TRP A 321 -31.24 -8.27 -13.61
C TRP A 321 -30.40 -9.49 -14.00
N LEU A 322 -29.19 -9.63 -13.45
CA LEU A 322 -28.25 -10.68 -13.89
C LEU A 322 -28.36 -12.00 -13.11
N ALA A 323 -28.63 -11.97 -11.80
CA ALA A 323 -28.70 -13.20 -11.01
C ALA A 323 -29.42 -13.03 -9.66
N GLY A 324 -29.88 -14.16 -9.10
CA GLY A 324 -30.50 -14.19 -7.77
C GLY A 324 -29.54 -13.76 -6.64
N PRO A 325 -30.09 -13.36 -5.47
CA PRO A 325 -29.31 -12.86 -4.34
C PRO A 325 -28.28 -13.89 -3.83
N PHE A 326 -28.60 -15.18 -3.88
CA PHE A 326 -27.68 -16.26 -3.48
C PHE A 326 -26.45 -16.35 -4.40
N THR A 327 -26.60 -16.18 -5.71
CA THR A 327 -25.47 -16.19 -6.65
C THR A 327 -24.50 -15.06 -6.32
N TRP A 328 -25.01 -13.87 -6.00
CA TRP A 328 -24.20 -12.73 -5.59
C TRP A 328 -23.54 -12.91 -4.23
N TYR A 329 -24.21 -13.57 -3.30
CA TYR A 329 -23.62 -13.98 -2.03
C TYR A 329 -22.43 -14.93 -2.25
N PHE A 330 -22.64 -16.03 -2.97
CA PHE A 330 -21.59 -17.02 -3.23
C PHE A 330 -20.44 -16.45 -4.07
N SER A 331 -20.72 -15.52 -4.98
CA SER A 331 -19.67 -14.82 -5.73
C SER A 331 -18.75 -14.01 -4.81
N ARG A 332 -19.29 -13.33 -3.79
CA ARG A 332 -18.49 -12.60 -2.79
C ARG A 332 -17.71 -13.52 -1.87
N VAL A 333 -18.30 -14.65 -1.45
CA VAL A 333 -17.60 -15.68 -0.68
C VAL A 333 -16.42 -16.22 -1.49
N TRP A 334 -16.66 -16.64 -2.73
CA TRP A 334 -15.65 -17.23 -3.61
C TRP A 334 -14.49 -16.27 -3.90
N LEU A 335 -14.80 -14.98 -4.03
CA LEU A 335 -13.81 -13.91 -4.18
C LEU A 335 -12.79 -13.89 -3.02
N GLN A 336 -13.19 -14.25 -1.80
CA GLN A 336 -12.30 -14.34 -0.65
C GLN A 336 -11.55 -15.67 -0.58
N LEU A 337 -12.19 -16.78 -0.95
CA LEU A 337 -11.57 -18.11 -0.89
C LEU A 337 -10.24 -18.20 -1.65
N ARG A 338 -10.07 -17.43 -2.74
CA ARG A 338 -8.82 -17.41 -3.52
C ARG A 338 -7.58 -17.02 -2.71
N TRP A 339 -7.76 -16.32 -1.58
CA TRP A 339 -6.66 -15.85 -0.74
C TRP A 339 -6.23 -16.85 0.31
N ILE A 340 -6.98 -17.94 0.52
CA ILE A 340 -6.64 -18.98 1.50
C ILE A 340 -5.27 -19.59 1.20
N LEU A 341 -4.99 -19.89 -0.07
CA LEU A 341 -3.71 -20.51 -0.46
C LEU A 341 -2.54 -19.53 -0.26
N PRO A 342 -2.57 -18.28 -0.75
CA PRO A 342 -1.57 -17.27 -0.40
C PRO A 342 -1.40 -17.06 1.11
N LEU A 343 -2.50 -17.05 1.87
CA LEU A 343 -2.49 -16.88 3.33
C LEU A 343 -1.77 -18.05 4.01
N LEU A 344 -2.13 -19.29 3.66
CA LEU A 344 -1.47 -20.50 4.14
C LEU A 344 0.00 -20.53 3.77
N ALA A 345 0.34 -20.24 2.51
CA ALA A 345 1.72 -20.20 2.06
C ALA A 345 2.52 -19.18 2.87
N SER A 346 1.94 -18.01 3.13
CA SER A 346 2.61 -16.97 3.89
C SER A 346 2.80 -17.31 5.37
N MET A 347 1.79 -17.93 6.01
CA MET A 347 1.92 -18.47 7.37
C MET A 347 2.96 -19.59 7.45
N ASN A 348 3.06 -20.45 6.43
CA ASN A 348 4.05 -21.53 6.40
C ASN A 348 5.47 -21.01 6.20
N VAL A 349 5.66 -19.99 5.34
CA VAL A 349 6.96 -19.29 5.23
C VAL A 349 7.33 -18.66 6.58
N GLN A 350 6.37 -18.04 7.26
CA GLN A 350 6.61 -17.45 8.57
C GLN A 350 6.94 -18.52 9.62
N LEU A 351 6.23 -19.65 9.65
CA LEU A 351 6.50 -20.78 10.51
C LEU A 351 7.91 -21.35 10.26
N PHE A 352 8.30 -21.48 8.99
CA PHE A 352 9.62 -21.98 8.61
C PHE A 352 10.76 -21.06 9.07
N ILE A 353 10.58 -19.73 8.95
CA ILE A 353 11.64 -18.77 9.28
C ILE A 353 11.67 -18.43 10.78
N PHE A 354 10.51 -18.25 11.40
CA PHE A 354 10.37 -17.68 12.74
C PHE A 354 9.78 -18.65 13.78
N GLY A 355 9.32 -19.84 13.38
CA GLY A 355 8.70 -20.82 14.28
C GLY A 355 7.24 -20.51 14.66
N LEU A 356 6.62 -19.48 14.06
CA LEU A 356 5.25 -19.04 14.34
C LEU A 356 4.55 -18.58 13.04
N PRO A 357 3.22 -18.68 12.92
CA PRO A 357 2.27 -19.34 13.84
C PRO A 357 2.33 -20.87 13.72
N ASP A 358 2.10 -21.58 14.83
CA ASP A 358 2.03 -23.05 14.86
C ASP A 358 0.81 -23.59 14.10
N TYR A 359 0.77 -24.90 13.83
CA TYR A 359 -0.31 -25.51 13.06
C TYR A 359 -1.70 -25.31 13.68
N ARG A 360 -1.78 -25.27 15.02
CA ARG A 360 -3.03 -25.02 15.73
C ARG A 360 -3.53 -23.59 15.50
N ALA A 361 -2.66 -22.60 15.64
CA ALA A 361 -3.00 -21.20 15.35
C ALA A 361 -3.35 -21.03 13.87
N GLN A 362 -2.61 -21.64 12.94
CA GLN A 362 -2.96 -21.63 11.51
C GLN A 362 -4.37 -22.17 11.27
N PHE A 363 -4.75 -23.29 11.89
CA PHE A 363 -6.10 -23.84 11.77
C PHE A 363 -7.16 -22.86 12.29
N ILE A 364 -6.97 -22.29 13.48
CA ILE A 364 -7.88 -21.29 14.06
C ILE A 364 -8.01 -20.08 13.13
N LEU A 365 -6.90 -19.61 12.58
CA LEU A 365 -6.85 -18.48 11.65
C LEU A 365 -7.64 -18.76 10.37
N ILE A 366 -7.51 -19.96 9.80
CA ILE A 366 -8.30 -20.36 8.64
C ILE A 366 -9.78 -20.47 8.98
N VAL A 367 -10.15 -20.99 10.16
CA VAL A 367 -11.55 -21.03 10.60
C VAL A 367 -12.13 -19.62 10.74
N VAL A 368 -11.40 -18.69 11.37
CA VAL A 368 -11.83 -17.29 11.50
C VAL A 368 -11.93 -16.62 10.12
N TYR A 369 -10.96 -16.87 9.24
CA TYR A 369 -10.98 -16.38 7.86
C TYR A 369 -12.24 -16.89 7.13
N MET A 370 -12.49 -18.19 7.13
CA MET A 370 -13.66 -18.79 6.50
C MET A 370 -14.98 -18.26 7.09
N ALA A 371 -15.08 -18.16 8.41
CA ALA A 371 -16.26 -17.64 9.08
C ALA A 371 -16.55 -16.20 8.66
N THR A 372 -15.54 -15.34 8.62
CA THR A 372 -15.71 -13.92 8.24
C THR A 372 -15.98 -13.76 6.73
N ALA A 373 -15.40 -14.61 5.89
CA ALA A 373 -15.69 -14.67 4.45
C ALA A 373 -17.14 -15.08 4.15
N LEU A 374 -17.76 -15.90 5.03
CA LEU A 374 -19.17 -16.28 4.94
C LEU A 374 -20.10 -15.20 5.53
N LEU A 375 -19.74 -14.64 6.69
CA LEU A 375 -20.63 -13.72 7.43
C LEU A 375 -20.73 -12.33 6.79
N ILE A 376 -19.63 -11.76 6.27
CA ILE A 376 -19.64 -10.40 5.73
C ILE A 376 -20.57 -10.26 4.50
N PRO A 377 -20.56 -11.21 3.52
CA PRO A 377 -21.50 -11.19 2.41
C PRO A 377 -22.99 -11.23 2.81
N LEU A 378 -23.35 -11.77 3.99
CA LEU A 378 -24.74 -11.77 4.47
C LEU A 378 -25.30 -10.36 4.67
N ILE A 379 -24.44 -9.38 4.97
CA ILE A 379 -24.85 -7.97 5.10
C ILE A 379 -25.48 -7.48 3.79
N GLY A 380 -24.93 -7.89 2.65
CA GLY A 380 -25.43 -7.53 1.32
C GLY A 380 -26.74 -8.22 0.92
N LEU A 381 -27.07 -9.37 1.52
CA LEU A 381 -28.37 -10.01 1.30
C LEU A 381 -29.49 -9.19 1.96
N ARG A 382 -29.23 -8.67 3.17
CA ARG A 382 -30.20 -7.91 3.95
C ARG A 382 -30.50 -6.53 3.35
N SER A 383 -29.51 -5.86 2.78
CA SER A 383 -29.69 -4.55 2.13
C SER A 383 -30.49 -4.62 0.83
N GLY A 384 -30.41 -5.73 0.10
CA GLY A 384 -31.23 -5.96 -1.11
C GLY A 384 -32.72 -6.11 -0.81
N GLN A 385 -33.06 -6.78 0.30
CA GLN A 385 -34.45 -7.05 0.70
C GLN A 385 -35.18 -5.84 1.29
N LEU A 386 -34.47 -4.94 1.98
CA LEU A 386 -35.10 -3.75 2.59
C LEU A 386 -35.63 -2.77 1.53
N ASN A 387 -34.96 -2.65 0.39
CA ASN A 387 -35.40 -1.79 -0.71
C ASN A 387 -36.58 -2.37 -1.51
N ASP A 388 -36.87 -3.68 -1.38
CA ASP A 388 -38.03 -4.30 -2.01
C ASP A 388 -39.34 -4.02 -1.24
N SER A 389 -39.25 -3.52 0.00
CA SER A 389 -40.43 -3.19 0.82
C SER A 389 -40.94 -1.75 0.64
N THR A 390 -40.22 -0.95 -0.14
CA THR A 390 -40.48 0.49 -0.37
C THR A 390 -40.79 0.84 -1.82
N SER A 391 -40.87 -0.16 -2.71
CA SER A 391 -41.30 -0.05 -4.11
C SER A 391 -42.49 -0.95 -4.35
#